data_AF-A0A934CUH5-F1
#
_entry.id   AF-A0A934CUH5-F1
#
_cell.length_a   1.000
_cell.length_b   1.000
_cell.length_c   1.000
_cell.angle_alpha   90.00
_cell.angle_beta   90.00
_cell.angle_gamma   90.00
#
_symmetry.space_group_name_H-M   'P 1'
#
loop_
_entity.id
_entity.type
_entity.pdbx_description
1 polymer ?
#
loop_
_entity_poly.entity_id
_entity_poly.type
_entity_poly.pdbx_seq_one_letter_code
_entity_poly.pdbx_strand_id
1 'polypeptide(L)'
;MITSDIASEKFHVLFDWKVLTAKKLHAAEITAAARGIDVERVLIRECGVQRHIILKALSEYYNCPPVEYDERMPVPPELLSGLDDERLSLSQWFPIIKDGDTVVLATNNPYDPKVLEEVRRFIKAEKYEFRVALAEDVQWFIQDFLHAKPGRLIGTERTGLAFWRNTMAHWRTRLACYRNDLAQARTDLAFLRWGLGLIAIADALMRTRGYADVLYIYRLMIAAGFSLTAFGLSGYIKIRRERLSPPKHHTLVEVTSATLTFLENYHFIEGTEKTSSTKETMLARLGDFLADHCTILYPSPASRERTHLARERNVLAGHRTVAACYRTIYARARTGLAFIRTGISFLSVGIGLMHYFKLSLFSVLDSILIVMGILMLVDGALWYLPVRKEQSEIPRCPVPEQPVK
;
A
#
# COMPACT_ATOMS: atom_id res chain seq x y z
N MET A 1 49.19 25.26 -0.88
CA MET A 1 50.15 24.55 -0.02
C MET A 1 49.76 24.60 1.46
N ILE A 2 49.14 25.68 1.97
CA ILE A 2 48.71 25.78 3.39
C ILE A 2 47.44 24.94 3.70
N THR A 3 46.56 24.70 2.73
CA THR A 3 45.31 23.95 2.93
C THR A 3 45.48 22.44 3.01
N SER A 4 46.56 21.86 2.46
CA SER A 4 46.83 20.43 2.53
C SER A 4 47.33 20.00 3.91
N ASP A 5 48.12 20.83 4.58
CA ASP A 5 48.70 20.50 5.89
C ASP A 5 47.62 20.46 6.99
N ILE A 6 46.64 21.37 6.93
CA ILE A 6 45.53 21.44 7.90
C ILE A 6 44.56 20.25 7.74
N ALA A 7 44.41 19.71 6.52
CA ALA A 7 43.58 18.51 6.30
C ALA A 7 44.23 17.25 6.90
N SER A 8 45.57 17.19 6.89
CA SER A 8 46.34 16.08 7.45
C SER A 8 46.23 16.00 8.97
N GLU A 9 46.19 17.16 9.65
CA GLU A 9 46.15 17.22 11.11
C GLU A 9 44.86 16.64 11.72
N LYS A 10 43.72 16.86 11.06
CA LYS A 10 42.38 16.43 11.52
C LYS A 10 42.25 14.92 11.70
N PHE A 11 43.04 14.14 10.94
CA PHE A 11 42.93 12.69 10.87
C PHE A 11 44.12 11.96 11.50
N HIS A 12 45.06 12.67 12.15
CA HIS A 12 46.20 12.03 12.82
C HIS A 12 45.77 11.02 13.89
N VAL A 13 44.68 11.29 14.59
CA VAL A 13 44.09 10.40 15.61
C VAL A 13 43.74 9.02 15.02
N LEU A 14 43.44 8.94 13.72
CA LEU A 14 43.14 7.67 13.05
C LEU A 14 44.37 6.76 12.87
N PHE A 15 45.59 7.33 12.95
CA PHE A 15 46.84 6.56 12.98
C PHE A 15 47.03 5.87 14.32
N ASP A 16 46.76 6.57 15.43
CA ASP A 16 46.87 6.03 16.78
C ASP A 16 45.89 4.86 16.99
N TRP A 17 44.71 4.94 16.38
CA TRP A 17 43.70 3.87 16.42
C TRP A 17 43.96 2.72 15.45
N LYS A 18 45.06 2.76 14.67
CA LYS A 18 45.43 1.76 13.66
C LYS A 18 44.36 1.51 12.59
N VAL A 19 43.47 2.49 12.36
CA VAL A 19 42.38 2.39 11.38
C VAL A 19 42.89 2.73 9.97
N LEU A 20 43.86 3.64 9.87
CA LEU A 20 44.43 4.12 8.61
C LEU A 20 45.96 4.11 8.64
N THR A 21 46.57 4.07 7.46
CA THR A 21 48.02 4.24 7.27
C THR A 21 48.28 5.58 6.59
N ALA A 22 49.38 6.26 6.91
CA ALA A 22 49.75 7.55 6.32
C ALA A 22 49.71 7.55 4.78
N LYS A 23 50.14 6.46 4.14
CA LYS A 23 50.07 6.29 2.68
C LYS A 23 48.64 6.31 2.13
N LYS A 24 47.67 5.73 2.86
CA LYS A 24 46.26 5.69 2.45
C LYS A 24 45.58 7.05 2.63
N LEU A 25 45.89 7.75 3.73
CA LEU A 25 45.37 9.10 3.95
C LEU A 25 45.84 10.06 2.85
N HIS A 26 47.14 10.04 2.54
CA HIS A 26 47.68 10.91 1.50
C HIS A 26 47.11 10.59 0.10
N ALA A 27 46.90 9.31 -0.21
CA ALA A 27 46.22 8.91 -1.44
C ALA A 27 44.75 9.40 -1.48
N ALA A 28 44.05 9.37 -0.34
CA ALA A 28 42.69 9.89 -0.23
C ALA A 28 42.63 11.41 -0.42
N GLU A 29 43.59 12.16 0.13
CA GLU A 29 43.71 13.63 -0.07
C GLU A 29 43.93 14.00 -1.53
N ILE A 30 44.85 13.32 -2.23
CA ILE A 30 45.09 13.55 -3.66
C ILE A 30 43.83 13.27 -4.46
N THR A 31 43.11 12.20 -4.12
CA THR A 31 41.86 11.82 -4.79
C THR A 31 40.73 12.82 -4.52
N ALA A 32 40.62 13.29 -3.28
CA ALA A 32 39.67 14.32 -2.87
C ALA A 32 39.92 15.64 -3.61
N ALA A 33 41.18 16.09 -3.65
CA ALA A 33 41.60 17.29 -4.37
C ALA A 33 41.36 17.18 -5.88
N ALA A 34 41.67 16.02 -6.49
CA ALA A 34 41.46 15.79 -7.92
C ALA A 34 39.98 15.79 -8.31
N ARG A 35 39.09 15.36 -7.41
CA ARG A 35 37.64 15.28 -7.67
C ARG A 35 36.84 16.48 -7.14
N GLY A 36 37.46 17.36 -6.35
CA GLY A 36 36.76 18.46 -5.67
C GLY A 36 35.73 17.99 -4.65
N ILE A 37 36.00 16.88 -3.96
CA ILE A 37 35.11 16.26 -2.97
C ILE A 37 35.79 16.30 -1.60
N ASP A 38 35.01 16.34 -0.52
CA ASP A 38 35.51 16.26 0.86
C ASP A 38 36.32 14.97 1.13
N VAL A 39 37.41 15.11 1.90
CA VAL A 39 38.34 14.01 2.22
C VAL A 39 37.61 12.92 3.01
N GLU A 40 36.70 13.31 3.91
CA GLU A 40 35.83 12.44 4.70
C GLU A 40 35.09 11.44 3.80
N ARG A 41 34.56 11.91 2.66
CA ARG A 41 33.76 11.08 1.74
C ARG A 41 34.62 10.03 1.04
N VAL A 42 35.86 10.37 0.69
CA VAL A 42 36.84 9.44 0.11
C VAL A 42 37.26 8.39 1.13
N LEU A 43 37.50 8.81 2.39
CA LEU A 43 37.84 7.90 3.48
C LEU A 43 36.71 6.89 3.77
N ILE A 44 35.45 7.32 3.69
CA ILE A 44 34.30 6.42 3.89
C ILE A 44 34.15 5.45 2.72
N ARG A 45 34.10 5.97 1.48
CA ARG A 45 33.71 5.18 0.30
C ARG A 45 34.84 4.28 -0.22
N GLU A 46 36.07 4.79 -0.24
CA GLU A 46 37.21 4.10 -0.86
C GLU A 46 38.12 3.45 0.17
N CYS A 47 38.30 4.06 1.35
CA CYS A 47 39.11 3.48 2.42
C CYS A 47 38.31 2.59 3.39
N GLY A 48 36.98 2.56 3.27
CA GLY A 48 36.10 1.71 4.07
C GLY A 48 36.02 2.10 5.56
N VAL A 49 36.35 3.35 5.90
CA VAL A 49 36.32 3.82 7.28
C VAL A 49 34.87 4.08 7.69
N GLN A 50 34.47 3.56 8.85
CA GLN A 50 33.11 3.74 9.35
C GLN A 50 32.86 5.20 9.76
N ARG A 51 31.69 5.75 9.42
CA ARG A 51 31.33 7.17 9.65
C ARG A 51 31.54 7.61 11.10
N HIS A 52 31.09 6.81 12.07
CA HIS A 52 31.19 7.13 13.49
C HIS A 52 32.65 7.30 13.96
N ILE A 53 33.60 6.60 13.33
CA ILE A 53 35.04 6.70 13.66
C ILE A 53 35.59 8.05 13.19
N ILE A 54 35.19 8.49 11.98
CA ILE A 54 35.59 9.78 11.43
C ILE A 54 35.01 10.92 12.28
N LEU A 55 33.73 10.85 12.62
CA LEU A 55 33.10 11.84 13.50
C LEU A 55 33.75 11.90 14.88
N LYS A 56 34.15 10.75 15.44
CA LYS A 56 34.89 10.71 16.70
C LYS A 56 36.26 11.39 16.57
N ALA A 57 36.99 11.15 15.49
CA ALA A 57 38.27 11.82 15.23
C ALA A 57 38.11 13.34 15.09
N LEU A 58 37.09 13.79 14.35
CA LEU A 58 36.77 15.21 14.21
C LEU A 58 36.33 15.84 15.54
N SER A 59 35.57 15.11 16.37
CA SER A 59 35.16 15.54 17.70
C SER A 59 36.36 15.76 18.63
N GLU A 60 37.34 14.84 18.61
CA GLU A 60 38.58 14.98 19.39
C GLU A 60 39.45 16.13 18.88
N TYR A 61 39.54 16.32 17.56
CA TYR A 61 40.32 17.41 16.97
C TYR A 61 39.74 18.80 17.30
N TYR A 62 38.44 18.99 17.12
CA TYR A 62 37.79 20.28 17.36
C TYR A 62 37.34 20.51 18.81
N ASN A 63 37.47 19.50 19.67
CA ASN A 63 36.96 19.51 21.04
C ASN A 63 35.47 19.91 21.12
N CYS A 64 34.66 19.36 20.22
CA CYS A 64 33.24 19.65 20.10
C CYS A 64 32.44 18.34 20.04
N PRO A 65 31.21 18.27 20.61
CA PRO A 65 30.39 17.07 20.52
C PRO A 65 30.07 16.72 19.05
N PRO A 66 30.12 15.45 18.64
CA PRO A 66 29.74 15.05 17.29
C PRO A 66 28.21 15.01 17.17
N VAL A 67 27.70 15.26 15.96
CA VAL A 67 26.30 15.05 15.62
C VAL A 67 26.18 14.36 14.27
N GLU A 68 25.37 13.31 14.23
CA GLU A 68 24.98 12.61 13.01
C GLU A 68 23.60 13.09 12.56
N TYR A 69 23.38 13.09 11.24
CA TYR A 69 22.06 13.34 10.71
C TYR A 69 21.09 12.22 11.12
N ASP A 70 20.02 12.59 11.83
CA ASP A 70 18.87 11.73 12.09
C ASP A 70 17.58 12.44 11.66
N GLU A 71 16.89 11.86 10.68
CA GLU A 71 15.56 12.29 10.18
C GLU A 71 14.50 12.42 11.28
N ARG A 72 14.73 11.85 12.47
CA ARG A 72 13.79 11.92 13.60
C ARG A 72 13.93 13.18 14.43
N MET A 73 15.02 13.94 14.28
CA MET A 73 15.23 15.15 15.08
C MET A 73 14.30 16.27 14.58
N PRO A 74 13.30 16.70 15.39
CA PRO A 74 12.44 17.79 14.98
C PRO A 74 13.22 19.10 15.09
N VAL A 75 13.48 19.74 13.95
CA VAL A 75 14.06 21.09 13.94
C VAL A 75 12.96 22.09 14.31
N PRO A 76 13.14 22.88 15.39
CA PRO A 76 12.10 23.82 15.83
C PRO A 76 11.75 24.84 14.72
N PRO A 77 10.47 24.99 14.34
CA PRO A 77 10.05 25.91 13.27
C PRO A 77 10.47 27.37 13.50
N GLU A 78 10.64 27.75 14.76
CA GLU A 78 11.08 29.08 15.18
C GLU A 78 12.48 29.42 14.65
N LEU A 79 13.40 28.44 14.62
CA LEU A 79 14.76 28.62 14.09
C LEU A 79 14.78 28.81 12.56
N LEU A 80 13.66 28.53 11.91
CA LEU A 80 13.53 28.50 10.46
C LEU A 80 12.89 29.78 9.91
N SER A 81 12.26 30.60 10.77
CA SER A 81 11.40 31.74 10.40
C SER A 81 12.08 32.97 9.79
N GLY A 82 13.29 32.84 9.25
CA GLY A 82 14.05 33.93 8.61
C GLY A 82 15.27 33.48 7.82
N LEU A 83 15.37 32.19 7.50
CA LEU A 83 16.45 31.66 6.67
C LEU A 83 16.05 31.68 5.19
N ASP A 84 16.99 32.03 4.33
CA ASP A 84 16.83 32.10 2.88
C ASP A 84 17.26 30.78 2.23
N ASP A 85 16.32 30.13 1.52
CA ASP A 85 16.45 28.77 0.97
C ASP A 85 17.67 28.64 0.05
N GLU A 86 17.90 29.62 -0.83
CA GLU A 86 19.01 29.60 -1.79
C GLU A 86 20.37 29.69 -1.08
N ARG A 87 20.48 30.48 -0.01
CA ARG A 87 21.75 30.66 0.72
C ARG A 87 22.06 29.50 1.65
N LEU A 88 21.04 28.93 2.30
CA LEU A 88 21.19 27.74 3.13
C LEU A 88 21.79 26.57 2.32
N SER A 89 21.36 26.38 1.07
CA SER A 89 21.87 25.30 0.20
C SER A 89 23.40 25.36 0.00
N LEU A 90 23.98 26.56 0.04
CA LEU A 90 25.40 26.82 -0.11
C LEU A 90 26.16 26.86 1.22
N SER A 91 25.44 26.87 2.35
CA SER A 91 26.02 26.97 3.67
C SER A 91 26.55 25.62 4.17
N GLN A 92 27.52 25.67 5.09
CA GLN A 92 28.11 24.49 5.73
C GLN A 92 27.71 24.36 7.20
N TRP A 93 26.57 24.95 7.56
CA TRP A 93 26.01 24.87 8.91
C TRP A 93 24.48 24.76 8.89
N PHE A 94 23.90 24.20 9.94
CA PHE A 94 22.45 24.09 10.08
C PHE A 94 21.99 24.07 11.55
N PRO A 95 20.91 24.78 11.93
CA PRO A 95 20.37 24.72 13.29
C PRO A 95 19.56 23.46 13.53
N ILE A 96 19.88 22.69 14.58
CA ILE A 96 19.24 21.39 14.83
C ILE A 96 18.28 21.45 16.01
N ILE A 97 18.69 22.08 17.12
CA ILE A 97 17.95 22.06 18.40
C ILE A 97 17.91 23.47 18.98
N LYS A 98 16.76 23.88 19.52
CA LYS A 98 16.62 25.03 20.41
C LYS A 98 16.32 24.50 21.81
N ASP A 99 17.25 24.70 22.75
CA ASP A 99 17.09 24.33 24.15
C ASP A 99 17.10 25.59 25.01
N GLY A 100 15.90 26.10 25.31
CA GLY A 100 15.70 27.40 25.97
C GLY A 100 16.37 28.54 25.19
N ASP A 101 17.39 29.14 25.81
CA ASP A 101 18.16 30.27 25.26
C ASP A 101 19.41 29.85 24.46
N THR A 102 19.65 28.54 24.35
CA THR A 102 20.79 27.97 23.62
C THR A 102 20.34 27.33 22.31
N VAL A 103 21.00 27.70 21.21
CA VAL A 103 20.78 27.05 19.90
C VAL A 103 21.96 26.15 19.57
N VAL A 104 21.65 24.89 19.27
CA VAL A 104 22.61 23.87 18.86
C VAL A 104 22.70 23.85 17.33
N LEU A 105 23.91 23.96 16.81
CA LEU A 105 24.21 24.06 15.38
C LEU A 105 25.08 22.88 14.93
N ALA A 106 24.71 22.22 13.84
CA ALA A 106 25.61 21.34 13.10
C ALA A 106 26.49 22.16 12.17
N THR A 107 27.78 21.87 12.15
CA THR A 107 28.73 22.46 11.19
C THR A 107 29.84 21.47 10.87
N ASN A 108 30.39 21.54 9.65
CA ASN A 108 31.58 20.77 9.30
C ASN A 108 32.87 21.31 9.95
N ASN A 109 32.89 22.62 10.24
CA ASN A 109 34.02 23.32 10.83
C ASN A 109 33.53 24.37 11.84
N PRO A 110 33.62 24.11 13.15
CA PRO A 110 33.13 25.01 14.18
C PRO A 110 33.97 26.28 14.35
N TYR A 111 35.21 26.30 13.83
CA TYR A 111 36.12 27.44 13.95
C TYR A 111 36.22 28.27 12.67
N ASP A 112 35.41 28.00 11.64
CA ASP A 112 35.40 28.81 10.43
C ASP A 112 34.81 30.20 10.72
N PRO A 113 35.59 31.30 10.58
CA PRO A 113 35.08 32.64 10.85
C PRO A 113 33.88 33.02 9.99
N LYS A 114 33.78 32.50 8.75
CA LYS A 114 32.65 32.79 7.85
C LYS A 114 31.35 32.20 8.38
N VAL A 115 31.40 30.94 8.82
CA VAL A 115 30.26 30.23 9.40
C VAL A 115 29.80 30.93 10.68
N LEU A 116 30.73 31.34 11.54
CA LEU A 116 30.43 32.04 12.78
C LEU A 116 29.74 33.40 12.54
N GLU A 117 30.18 34.16 11.55
CA GLU A 117 29.55 35.44 11.17
C GLU A 117 28.14 35.23 10.59
N GLU A 118 27.96 34.25 9.70
CA GLU A 118 26.67 33.93 9.11
C GLU A 118 25.66 33.47 10.17
N VAL A 119 26.05 32.54 11.04
CA VAL A 119 25.20 32.04 12.13
C VAL A 119 24.70 33.20 12.99
N ARG A 120 25.59 34.11 13.40
CA ARG A 120 25.24 35.28 14.24
C ARG A 120 24.32 36.27 13.51
N ARG A 121 24.39 36.34 12.19
CA ARG A 121 23.54 37.21 11.38
C ARG A 121 22.12 36.67 11.27
N PHE A 122 21.96 35.37 11.05
CA PHE A 122 20.66 34.75 10.77
C PHE A 122 19.93 34.24 12.02
N ILE A 123 20.66 33.71 12.99
CA ILE A 123 20.08 33.13 14.19
C ILE A 123 20.43 34.02 15.37
N LYS A 124 19.41 34.65 15.95
CA LYS A 124 19.55 35.43 17.18
C LYS A 124 19.30 34.52 18.38
N ALA A 125 20.36 34.19 19.10
CA ALA A 125 20.31 33.40 20.34
C ALA A 125 21.27 34.01 21.38
N GLU A 126 21.01 33.77 22.66
CA GLU A 126 21.92 34.22 23.73
C GLU A 126 23.19 33.35 23.78
N LYS A 127 23.04 32.05 23.49
CA LYS A 127 24.13 31.07 23.50
C LYS A 127 24.09 30.19 22.26
N TYR A 128 25.28 29.85 21.75
CA TYR A 128 25.46 28.96 20.60
C TYR A 128 26.28 27.75 21.03
N GLU A 129 25.76 26.55 20.79
CA GLU A 129 26.49 25.29 20.96
C GLU A 129 26.81 24.72 19.57
N PHE A 130 28.08 24.59 19.23
CA PHE A 130 28.50 24.00 17.96
C PHE A 130 28.76 22.51 18.12
N ARG A 131 28.15 21.71 17.24
CA ARG A 131 28.39 20.28 17.12
C ARG A 131 28.97 19.96 15.75
N VAL A 132 29.98 19.10 15.74
CA VAL A 132 30.68 18.74 14.51
C VAL A 132 29.89 17.67 13.78
N ALA A 133 29.58 17.94 12.51
CA ALA A 133 28.90 17.03 11.61
C ALA A 133 29.74 16.83 10.35
N LEU A 134 29.51 15.74 9.60
CA LEU A 134 30.11 15.61 8.27
C LEU A 134 29.46 16.63 7.32
N ALA A 135 30.20 17.13 6.33
CA ALA A 135 29.65 18.03 5.32
C ALA A 135 28.41 17.43 4.62
N GLU A 136 28.42 16.11 4.39
CA GLU A 136 27.28 15.36 3.86
C GLU A 136 26.06 15.38 4.82
N ASP A 137 26.29 15.28 6.13
CA ASP A 137 25.22 15.32 7.13
C ASP A 137 24.59 16.71 7.23
N VAL A 138 25.40 17.78 7.20
CA VAL A 138 24.91 19.17 7.18
C VAL A 138 24.03 19.42 5.95
N GLN A 139 24.48 18.96 4.78
CA GLN A 139 23.72 19.06 3.54
C GLN A 139 22.42 18.24 3.60
N TRP A 140 22.40 17.09 4.28
CA TRP A 140 21.15 16.37 4.52
C TRP A 140 20.20 17.11 5.45
N PHE A 141 20.68 17.75 6.51
CA PHE A 141 19.83 18.62 7.34
C PHE A 141 19.20 19.75 6.51
N ILE A 142 19.99 20.40 5.65
CA ILE A 142 19.52 21.47 4.78
C ILE A 142 18.50 20.94 3.75
N GLN A 143 18.77 19.82 3.10
CA GLN A 143 17.85 19.21 2.13
C GLN A 143 16.54 18.79 2.77
N ASP A 144 16.59 18.16 3.95
CA ASP A 144 15.38 17.77 4.68
C ASP A 144 14.51 18.98 5.01
N PHE A 145 15.15 20.11 5.37
CA PHE A 145 14.48 21.39 5.54
C PHE A 145 13.87 21.94 4.23
N LEU A 146 14.66 22.08 3.17
CA LEU A 146 14.23 22.68 1.90
C LEU A 146 13.08 21.89 1.23
N HIS A 147 13.03 20.58 1.43
CA HIS A 147 12.00 19.72 0.84
C HIS A 147 10.80 19.47 1.76
N ALA A 148 10.87 19.85 3.04
CA ALA A 148 9.75 19.77 3.97
C ALA A 148 8.88 21.04 3.91
N LYS A 149 7.72 20.97 3.25
CA LYS A 149 6.71 22.04 3.37
C LYS A 149 6.38 22.26 4.87
N PRO A 150 6.44 23.50 5.39
CA PRO A 150 6.16 23.78 6.79
C PRO A 150 4.78 23.22 7.20
N GLY A 151 4.77 22.37 8.24
CA GLY A 151 3.56 21.71 8.77
C GLY A 151 3.45 20.19 8.55
N ARG A 152 4.34 19.56 7.77
CA ARG A 152 4.41 18.09 7.65
C ARG A 152 5.70 17.54 8.29
N LEU A 153 5.65 17.28 9.60
CA LEU A 153 6.69 16.51 10.30
C LEU A 153 6.74 15.08 9.76
N ILE A 154 7.92 14.56 9.45
CA ILE A 154 8.19 13.19 8.96
C ILE A 154 7.65 12.10 9.92
N GLY A 155 7.48 12.42 11.21
CA GLY A 155 6.77 11.56 12.19
C GLY A 155 5.30 11.27 11.84
N THR A 156 4.63 12.19 11.13
CA THR A 156 3.27 12.00 10.60
C THR A 156 3.23 11.05 9.41
N GLU A 157 4.34 10.92 8.68
CA GLU A 157 4.40 10.05 7.51
C GLU A 157 4.51 8.59 7.89
N ARG A 158 5.36 8.23 8.86
CA ARG A 158 5.47 6.84 9.34
C ARG A 158 4.19 6.38 10.03
N THR A 159 3.54 7.27 10.79
CA THR A 159 2.25 6.99 11.42
C THR A 159 1.14 6.92 10.37
N GLY A 160 1.13 7.80 9.36
CA GLY A 160 0.23 7.75 8.21
C GLY A 160 0.37 6.47 7.39
N LEU A 161 1.60 6.05 7.09
CA LEU A 161 1.91 4.80 6.40
C LEU A 161 1.50 3.57 7.21
N ALA A 162 1.75 3.57 8.53
CA ALA A 162 1.31 2.49 9.42
C ALA A 162 -0.22 2.41 9.50
N PHE A 163 -0.89 3.57 9.64
CA PHE A 163 -2.35 3.69 9.62
C PHE A 163 -2.93 3.18 8.30
N TRP A 164 -2.35 3.57 7.17
CA TRP A 164 -2.75 3.12 5.85
C TRP A 164 -2.58 1.60 5.69
N ARG A 165 -1.45 1.03 6.12
CA ARG A 165 -1.21 -0.42 6.12
C ARG A 165 -2.23 -1.18 6.98
N ASN A 166 -2.55 -0.67 8.17
CA ASN A 166 -3.54 -1.27 9.07
C ASN A 166 -4.94 -1.22 8.44
N THR A 167 -5.29 -0.10 7.82
CA THR A 167 -6.53 0.08 7.07
C THR A 167 -6.61 -0.94 5.92
N MET A 168 -5.56 -1.08 5.10
CA MET A 168 -5.51 -2.07 4.03
C MET A 168 -5.61 -3.52 4.53
N ALA A 169 -5.00 -3.84 5.67
CA ALA A 169 -5.15 -5.16 6.28
C ALA A 169 -6.59 -5.44 6.72
N HIS A 170 -7.24 -4.46 7.35
CA HIS A 170 -8.64 -4.56 7.72
C HIS A 170 -9.54 -4.78 6.49
N TRP A 171 -9.31 -4.03 5.41
CA TRP A 171 -10.04 -4.20 4.15
C TRP A 171 -9.86 -5.58 3.52
N ARG A 172 -8.62 -6.10 3.46
CA ARG A 172 -8.37 -7.45 2.96
C ARG A 172 -9.11 -8.52 3.77
N THR A 173 -9.23 -8.31 5.09
CA THR A 173 -9.99 -9.20 5.97
C THR A 173 -11.49 -9.13 5.65
N ARG A 174 -12.05 -7.93 5.48
CA ARG A 174 -13.45 -7.76 5.06
C ARG A 174 -13.74 -8.38 3.69
N LEU A 175 -12.84 -8.19 2.71
CA LEU A 175 -12.95 -8.84 1.39
C LEU A 175 -12.85 -10.36 1.48
N ALA A 176 -12.10 -10.91 2.44
CA ALA A 176 -12.09 -12.35 2.70
C ALA A 176 -13.42 -12.84 3.25
N CYS A 177 -14.00 -12.15 4.24
CA CYS A 177 -15.34 -12.45 4.75
C CYS A 177 -16.38 -12.40 3.61
N TYR A 178 -16.36 -11.36 2.77
CA TYR A 178 -17.28 -11.26 1.64
C TYR A 178 -17.16 -12.41 0.65
N ARG A 179 -15.95 -12.93 0.41
CA ARG A 179 -15.77 -14.12 -0.43
C ARG A 179 -16.28 -15.39 0.24
N ASN A 180 -16.24 -15.45 1.57
CA ASN A 180 -16.84 -16.55 2.33
C ASN A 180 -18.36 -16.55 2.21
N ASP A 181 -19.04 -15.40 2.36
CA ASP A 181 -20.50 -15.37 2.17
C ASP A 181 -20.90 -15.69 0.72
N LEU A 182 -20.08 -15.29 -0.27
CA LEU A 182 -20.28 -15.68 -1.66
C LEU A 182 -20.08 -17.19 -1.90
N ALA A 183 -19.23 -17.83 -1.10
CA ALA A 183 -19.11 -19.28 -1.11
C ALA A 183 -20.35 -19.92 -0.46
N GLN A 184 -20.80 -19.40 0.68
CA GLN A 184 -21.98 -19.87 1.38
C GLN A 184 -23.26 -19.70 0.53
N ALA A 185 -23.44 -18.57 -0.15
CA ALA A 185 -24.56 -18.37 -1.06
C ALA A 185 -24.59 -19.42 -2.19
N ARG A 186 -23.42 -19.92 -2.64
CA ARG A 186 -23.35 -21.01 -3.62
C ARG A 186 -23.66 -22.38 -3.02
N THR A 187 -23.31 -22.62 -1.76
CA THR A 187 -23.71 -23.87 -1.07
C THR A 187 -25.21 -23.88 -0.82
N ASP A 188 -25.78 -22.75 -0.42
CA ASP A 188 -27.22 -22.58 -0.23
C ASP A 188 -27.97 -22.73 -1.56
N LEU A 189 -27.42 -22.18 -2.65
CA LEU A 189 -27.90 -22.42 -4.01
C LEU A 189 -27.84 -23.91 -4.41
N ALA A 190 -26.81 -24.64 -3.98
CA ALA A 190 -26.71 -26.07 -4.24
C ALA A 190 -27.82 -26.84 -3.51
N PHE A 191 -28.12 -26.50 -2.25
CA PHE A 191 -29.25 -27.07 -1.50
C PHE A 191 -30.59 -26.76 -2.17
N LEU A 192 -30.81 -25.50 -2.58
CA LEU A 192 -32.00 -25.11 -3.36
C LEU A 192 -32.12 -25.93 -4.65
N ARG A 193 -31.01 -26.15 -5.35
CA ARG A 193 -30.99 -26.92 -6.59
C ARG A 193 -31.34 -28.38 -6.36
N TRP A 194 -30.79 -29.02 -5.32
CA TRP A 194 -31.13 -30.39 -4.98
C TRP A 194 -32.58 -30.52 -4.51
N GLY A 195 -33.07 -29.58 -3.69
CA GLY A 195 -34.45 -29.56 -3.22
C GLY A 195 -35.47 -29.43 -4.35
N LEU A 196 -35.34 -28.40 -5.20
CA LEU A 196 -36.22 -28.18 -6.34
C LEU A 196 -36.13 -29.29 -7.40
N GLY A 197 -34.92 -29.81 -7.64
CA GLY A 197 -34.71 -30.95 -8.55
C GLY A 197 -35.40 -32.23 -8.06
N LEU A 198 -35.31 -32.51 -6.75
CA LEU A 198 -35.97 -33.65 -6.14
C LEU A 198 -37.50 -33.55 -6.23
N ILE A 199 -38.06 -32.36 -5.99
CA ILE A 199 -39.49 -32.07 -6.16
C ILE A 199 -39.91 -32.30 -7.62
N ALA A 200 -39.15 -31.77 -8.58
CA ALA A 200 -39.46 -31.91 -10.01
C ALA A 200 -39.42 -33.38 -10.47
N ILE A 201 -38.45 -34.17 -10.01
CA ILE A 201 -38.37 -35.60 -10.31
C ILE A 201 -39.53 -36.36 -9.65
N ALA A 202 -39.86 -36.04 -8.40
CA ALA A 202 -40.98 -36.67 -7.70
C ALA A 202 -42.30 -36.42 -8.41
N ASP A 203 -42.54 -35.18 -8.84
CA ASP A 203 -43.73 -34.79 -9.57
C ASP A 203 -43.82 -35.51 -10.93
N ALA A 204 -42.73 -35.51 -11.71
CA ALA A 204 -42.68 -36.23 -12.98
C ALA A 204 -42.95 -37.74 -12.84
N LEU A 205 -42.42 -38.37 -11.79
CA LEU A 205 -42.62 -39.80 -11.50
C LEU A 205 -44.06 -40.10 -11.04
N MET A 206 -44.64 -39.24 -10.19
CA MET A 206 -46.03 -39.37 -9.75
C MET A 206 -47.02 -39.31 -10.92
N ARG A 207 -46.73 -38.49 -11.95
CA ARG A 207 -47.58 -38.36 -13.14
C ARG A 207 -47.40 -39.49 -14.16
N THR A 208 -46.29 -40.23 -14.12
CA THR A 208 -45.99 -41.32 -15.06
C THR A 208 -46.33 -42.72 -14.53
N ARG A 209 -46.18 -42.99 -13.23
CA ARG A 209 -46.43 -44.32 -12.64
C ARG A 209 -47.56 -44.27 -11.61
N GLY A 210 -48.77 -44.64 -12.03
CA GLY A 210 -49.97 -44.72 -11.20
C GLY A 210 -50.07 -45.98 -10.32
N TYR A 211 -49.01 -46.35 -9.57
CA TYR A 211 -49.08 -47.46 -8.59
C TYR A 211 -49.29 -46.91 -7.17
N ALA A 212 -50.37 -47.34 -6.52
CA ALA A 212 -50.82 -46.82 -5.22
C ALA A 212 -49.79 -47.02 -4.07
N ASP A 213 -49.04 -48.13 -4.07
CA ASP A 213 -48.10 -48.46 -2.99
C ASP A 213 -46.78 -47.65 -3.04
N VAL A 214 -46.41 -47.11 -4.20
CA VAL A 214 -45.18 -46.30 -4.37
C VAL A 214 -45.46 -44.80 -4.13
N LEU A 215 -46.73 -44.41 -4.01
CA LEU A 215 -47.15 -43.03 -3.80
C LEU A 215 -46.61 -42.43 -2.49
N TYR A 216 -46.46 -43.27 -1.46
CA TYR A 216 -45.88 -42.85 -0.17
C TYR A 216 -44.41 -42.44 -0.31
N ILE A 217 -43.64 -43.15 -1.12
CA ILE A 217 -42.22 -42.86 -1.38
C ILE A 217 -42.08 -41.51 -2.10
N TYR A 218 -42.93 -41.23 -3.09
CA TYR A 218 -42.90 -39.94 -3.80
C TYR A 218 -43.30 -38.77 -2.91
N ARG A 219 -44.27 -38.95 -2.00
CA ARG A 219 -44.65 -37.92 -1.01
C ARG A 219 -43.51 -37.63 -0.02
N LEU A 220 -42.80 -38.66 0.45
CA LEU A 220 -41.60 -38.50 1.27
C LEU A 220 -40.50 -37.74 0.51
N MET A 221 -40.34 -38.03 -0.78
CA MET A 221 -39.36 -37.36 -1.63
C MET A 221 -39.69 -35.87 -1.84
N ILE A 222 -40.96 -35.51 -2.01
CA ILE A 222 -41.42 -34.11 -2.04
C ILE A 222 -41.18 -33.43 -0.69
N ALA A 223 -41.50 -34.08 0.42
CA ALA A 223 -41.29 -33.53 1.77
C ALA A 223 -39.79 -33.27 2.04
N ALA A 224 -38.93 -34.22 1.67
CA ALA A 224 -37.48 -34.05 1.73
C ALA A 224 -37.01 -32.89 0.85
N GLY A 225 -37.53 -32.78 -0.38
CA GLY A 225 -37.23 -31.69 -1.30
C GLY A 225 -37.64 -30.32 -0.75
N PHE A 226 -38.81 -30.21 -0.12
CA PHE A 226 -39.25 -28.99 0.56
C PHE A 226 -38.33 -28.62 1.73
N SER A 227 -37.89 -29.59 2.54
CA SER A 227 -36.98 -29.33 3.66
C SER A 227 -35.63 -28.77 3.20
N LEU A 228 -35.05 -29.35 2.14
CA LEU A 228 -33.79 -28.88 1.54
C LEU A 228 -33.95 -27.49 0.90
N THR A 229 -35.08 -27.27 0.24
CA THR A 229 -35.40 -25.97 -0.38
C THR A 229 -35.56 -24.88 0.69
N ALA A 230 -36.28 -25.17 1.78
CA ALA A 230 -36.47 -24.23 2.88
C ALA A 230 -35.14 -23.89 3.59
N PHE A 231 -34.30 -24.90 3.83
CA PHE A 231 -32.97 -24.71 4.41
C PHE A 231 -32.08 -23.82 3.52
N GLY A 232 -31.98 -24.16 2.22
CA GLY A 232 -31.20 -23.37 1.28
C GLY A 232 -31.75 -21.95 1.08
N LEU A 233 -33.07 -21.78 1.05
CA LEU A 233 -33.71 -20.46 0.91
C LEU A 233 -33.46 -19.58 2.12
N SER A 234 -33.56 -20.14 3.34
CA SER A 234 -33.30 -19.40 4.58
C SER A 234 -31.86 -18.90 4.66
N GLY A 235 -30.89 -19.79 4.38
CA GLY A 235 -29.47 -19.42 4.32
C GLY A 235 -29.22 -18.31 3.29
N TYR A 236 -29.81 -18.46 2.11
CA TYR A 236 -29.69 -17.48 1.03
C TYR A 236 -30.29 -16.12 1.38
N ILE A 237 -31.53 -16.09 1.91
CA ILE A 237 -32.20 -14.84 2.29
C ILE A 237 -31.44 -14.13 3.41
N LYS A 238 -30.88 -14.87 4.36
CA LYS A 238 -30.03 -14.29 5.42
C LYS A 238 -28.87 -13.50 4.82
N ILE A 239 -28.10 -14.13 3.93
CA ILE A 239 -26.96 -13.48 3.25
C ILE A 239 -27.43 -12.31 2.38
N ARG A 240 -28.56 -12.46 1.68
CA ARG A 240 -29.10 -11.40 0.81
C ARG A 240 -29.62 -10.20 1.60
N ARG A 241 -30.24 -10.42 2.76
CA ARG A 241 -30.76 -9.37 3.65
C ARG A 241 -29.62 -8.59 4.31
N GLU A 242 -28.59 -9.29 4.78
CA GLU A 242 -27.36 -8.67 5.31
C GLU A 242 -26.65 -7.80 4.26
N ARG A 243 -26.84 -8.08 2.97
CA ARG A 243 -26.24 -7.31 1.86
C ARG A 243 -27.11 -6.18 1.27
N LEU A 244 -28.43 -6.20 1.47
CA LEU A 244 -29.34 -5.08 1.11
C LEU A 244 -29.17 -3.87 2.05
N SER A 245 -28.54 -4.08 3.20
CA SER A 245 -27.86 -3.04 3.98
C SER A 245 -26.37 -3.00 3.63
N PRO A 246 -25.97 -2.53 2.43
CA PRO A 246 -24.54 -2.34 2.19
C PRO A 246 -24.02 -1.34 3.24
N PRO A 247 -22.79 -1.49 3.76
CA PRO A 247 -22.13 -0.35 4.37
C PRO A 247 -22.19 0.76 3.32
N LYS A 248 -22.87 1.87 3.65
CA LYS A 248 -23.23 2.96 2.73
C LYS A 248 -22.09 3.15 1.72
N HIS A 249 -22.44 3.12 0.43
CA HIS A 249 -21.56 3.21 -0.75
C HIS A 249 -20.37 4.19 -0.63
N HIS A 250 -20.46 5.17 0.28
CA HIS A 250 -19.36 5.97 0.79
C HIS A 250 -18.14 5.15 1.25
N THR A 251 -18.20 4.22 2.19
CA THR A 251 -16.95 3.68 2.80
C THR A 251 -15.94 3.01 1.86
N LEU A 252 -16.38 2.36 0.78
CA LEU A 252 -15.45 1.74 -0.17
C LEU A 252 -14.85 2.82 -1.09
N VAL A 253 -15.69 3.69 -1.67
CA VAL A 253 -15.30 4.80 -2.56
C VAL A 253 -14.50 5.88 -1.82
N GLU A 254 -14.89 6.19 -0.59
CA GLU A 254 -14.33 7.22 0.27
C GLU A 254 -12.96 6.79 0.79
N VAL A 255 -12.79 5.51 1.20
CA VAL A 255 -11.45 4.99 1.49
C VAL A 255 -10.62 4.86 0.22
N THR A 256 -11.19 4.52 -0.94
CA THR A 256 -10.43 4.56 -2.20
C THR A 256 -10.00 5.99 -2.56
N SER A 257 -10.85 6.99 -2.32
CA SER A 257 -10.57 8.40 -2.58
C SER A 257 -9.58 9.01 -1.59
N ALA A 258 -9.73 8.74 -0.29
CA ALA A 258 -8.79 9.18 0.74
C ALA A 258 -7.41 8.51 0.55
N THR A 259 -7.40 7.27 0.05
CA THR A 259 -6.14 6.59 -0.31
C THR A 259 -5.57 7.07 -1.64
N LEU A 260 -6.40 7.46 -2.62
CA LEU A 260 -5.95 8.18 -3.83
C LEU A 260 -5.32 9.52 -3.47
N THR A 261 -6.01 10.34 -2.68
CA THR A 261 -5.51 11.64 -2.20
C THR A 261 -4.26 11.47 -1.34
N PHE A 262 -4.18 10.42 -0.52
CA PHE A 262 -2.94 10.09 0.19
C PHE A 262 -1.82 9.72 -0.77
N LEU A 263 -2.05 8.83 -1.74
CA LEU A 263 -1.03 8.42 -2.73
C LEU A 263 -0.60 9.59 -3.62
N GLU A 264 -1.53 10.40 -4.13
CA GLU A 264 -1.29 11.63 -4.91
C GLU A 264 -0.41 12.63 -4.14
N ASN A 265 -0.71 12.85 -2.86
CA ASN A 265 0.03 13.79 -2.01
C ASN A 265 1.29 13.21 -1.35
N TYR A 266 1.58 11.91 -1.53
CA TYR A 266 2.69 11.21 -0.89
C TYR A 266 3.71 10.65 -1.89
N HIS A 267 3.34 10.42 -3.16
CA HIS A 267 4.24 9.78 -4.13
C HIS A 267 5.21 10.71 -4.87
N PHE A 268 5.03 12.03 -4.87
CA PHE A 268 5.80 12.91 -5.76
C PHE A 268 6.38 14.15 -5.08
N ILE A 269 7.71 14.17 -4.93
CA ILE A 269 8.50 15.42 -4.81
C ILE A 269 9.24 15.71 -6.12
N GLU A 270 9.49 14.72 -7.01
CA GLU A 270 10.47 14.90 -8.11
C GLU A 270 10.08 14.33 -9.50
N GLY A 271 8.83 13.95 -9.77
CA GLY A 271 8.51 13.29 -11.06
C GLY A 271 7.05 13.23 -11.47
N THR A 272 6.36 14.37 -11.44
CA THR A 272 4.98 14.54 -11.93
C THR A 272 4.91 14.73 -13.45
N GLU A 273 5.30 13.75 -14.27
CA GLU A 273 5.11 13.87 -15.74
C GLU A 273 4.49 12.66 -16.45
N LYS A 274 4.35 11.49 -15.80
CA LYS A 274 3.63 10.38 -16.45
C LYS A 274 2.13 10.44 -16.11
N THR A 275 1.40 11.20 -16.92
CA THR A 275 -0.06 11.12 -17.01
C THR A 275 -0.45 9.72 -17.49
N SER A 276 -0.85 8.83 -16.58
CA SER A 276 -1.47 7.57 -16.99
C SER A 276 -2.86 7.85 -17.53
N SER A 277 -3.19 7.25 -18.67
CA SER A 277 -4.53 7.28 -19.27
C SER A 277 -5.53 6.78 -18.22
N THR A 278 -6.35 7.69 -17.67
CA THR A 278 -7.30 7.36 -16.61
C THR A 278 -8.39 6.44 -17.17
N LYS A 279 -8.28 5.15 -16.88
CA LYS A 279 -9.34 4.18 -17.14
C LYS A 279 -10.66 4.65 -16.49
N GLU A 280 -11.79 4.20 -17.04
CA GLU A 280 -13.12 4.72 -16.67
C GLU A 280 -13.53 4.44 -15.22
N THR A 281 -13.02 3.37 -14.59
CA THR A 281 -13.41 2.99 -13.23
C THR A 281 -12.39 3.39 -12.17
N MET A 282 -12.87 3.75 -10.97
CA MET A 282 -12.02 4.13 -9.82
C MET A 282 -11.03 3.04 -9.41
N LEU A 283 -11.41 1.75 -9.50
CA LEU A 283 -10.52 0.63 -9.19
C LEU A 283 -9.40 0.48 -10.23
N ALA A 284 -9.72 0.72 -11.51
CA ALA A 284 -8.74 0.72 -12.59
C ALA A 284 -7.75 1.87 -12.42
N ARG A 285 -8.26 3.07 -12.12
CA ARG A 285 -7.43 4.24 -11.78
C ARG A 285 -6.50 3.94 -10.61
N LEU A 286 -7.01 3.35 -9.53
CA LEU A 286 -6.18 2.94 -8.39
C LEU A 286 -5.08 1.95 -8.81
N GLY A 287 -5.39 1.00 -9.70
CA GLY A 287 -4.40 0.08 -10.26
C GLY A 287 -3.31 0.78 -11.08
N ASP A 288 -3.70 1.76 -11.91
CA ASP A 288 -2.76 2.53 -12.74
C ASP A 288 -1.89 3.48 -11.89
N PHE A 289 -2.42 4.00 -10.78
CA PHE A 289 -1.66 4.83 -9.82
C PHE A 289 -0.64 4.04 -8.99
N LEU A 290 -0.82 2.72 -8.87
CA LEU A 290 0.07 1.89 -8.08
C LEU A 290 1.38 1.54 -8.79
N ALA A 291 1.58 1.92 -10.07
CA ALA A 291 2.73 1.76 -11.00
C ALA A 291 3.87 0.76 -10.65
N ASP A 292 4.49 0.17 -11.67
CA ASP A 292 5.59 -0.80 -11.46
C ASP A 292 6.87 -0.12 -10.98
N HIS A 293 7.04 0.00 -9.66
CA HIS A 293 8.29 0.41 -9.03
C HIS A 293 8.87 -0.78 -8.26
N CYS A 294 9.85 -1.45 -8.87
CA CYS A 294 10.84 -2.24 -8.16
C CYS A 294 12.16 -1.48 -8.33
N THR A 295 12.38 -0.46 -7.50
CA THR A 295 13.56 0.41 -7.59
C THR A 295 14.68 -0.17 -6.73
N ILE A 296 15.63 -0.87 -7.36
CA ILE A 296 16.89 -1.23 -6.70
C ILE A 296 17.74 0.03 -6.61
N LEU A 297 17.85 0.60 -5.41
CA LEU A 297 18.68 1.78 -5.13
C LEU A 297 19.53 1.53 -3.88
N TYR A 298 20.69 2.18 -3.83
CA TYR A 298 21.62 2.20 -2.70
C TYR A 298 21.62 3.60 -2.04
N PRO A 299 20.56 4.00 -1.31
CA PRO A 299 20.52 5.33 -0.71
C PRO A 299 21.41 5.40 0.54
N SER A 300 22.34 6.35 0.56
CA SER A 300 23.04 6.82 1.76
C SER A 300 22.34 8.12 2.21
N PRO A 301 21.88 8.29 3.47
CA PRO A 301 22.15 7.52 4.70
C PRO A 301 21.16 6.39 5.03
N ALA A 302 21.51 5.57 6.04
CA ALA A 302 20.76 4.41 6.53
C ALA A 302 19.34 4.72 7.07
N SER A 303 19.01 5.97 7.39
CA SER A 303 17.66 6.39 7.77
C SER A 303 16.71 6.40 6.56
N ARG A 304 17.21 6.82 5.39
CA ARG A 304 16.46 6.86 4.13
C ARG A 304 16.16 5.45 3.61
N GLU A 305 17.06 4.49 3.82
CA GLU A 305 16.83 3.06 3.51
C GLU A 305 15.56 2.52 4.20
N ARG A 306 15.38 2.84 5.50
CA ARG A 306 14.22 2.33 6.27
C ARG A 306 12.90 2.95 5.81
N THR A 307 12.87 4.25 5.56
CA THR A 307 11.67 4.95 5.08
C THR A 307 11.30 4.49 3.67
N HIS A 308 12.31 4.28 2.81
CA HIS A 308 12.13 3.74 1.46
C HIS A 308 11.60 2.30 1.45
N LEU A 309 12.21 1.39 2.22
CA LEU A 309 11.71 0.01 2.34
C LEU A 309 10.29 -0.05 2.93
N ALA A 310 9.95 0.85 3.86
CA ALA A 310 8.59 0.99 4.36
C ALA A 310 7.61 1.44 3.27
N ARG A 311 8.04 2.36 2.38
CA ARG A 311 7.27 2.81 1.21
C ARG A 311 7.00 1.67 0.24
N GLU A 312 8.02 0.93 -0.19
CA GLU A 312 7.86 -0.21 -1.10
C GLU A 312 6.92 -1.27 -0.53
N ARG A 313 7.07 -1.60 0.76
CA ARG A 313 6.19 -2.54 1.44
C ARG A 313 4.72 -2.10 1.38
N ASN A 314 4.46 -0.80 1.48
CA ASN A 314 3.12 -0.24 1.42
C ASN A 314 2.57 -0.25 -0.02
N VAL A 315 3.35 0.14 -1.02
CA VAL A 315 2.94 0.02 -2.43
C VAL A 315 2.58 -1.44 -2.78
N LEU A 316 3.42 -2.40 -2.41
CA LEU A 316 3.12 -3.84 -2.56
C LEU A 316 1.87 -4.27 -1.79
N ALA A 317 1.61 -3.71 -0.61
CA ALA A 317 0.36 -3.95 0.12
C ALA A 317 -0.86 -3.36 -0.60
N GLY A 318 -0.70 -2.23 -1.29
CA GLY A 318 -1.68 -1.64 -2.21
C GLY A 318 -2.03 -2.59 -3.35
N HIS A 319 -1.04 -3.07 -4.10
CA HIS A 319 -1.25 -4.04 -5.19
C HIS A 319 -1.98 -5.31 -4.71
N ARG A 320 -1.58 -5.87 -3.56
CA ARG A 320 -2.27 -7.03 -2.98
C ARG A 320 -3.74 -6.74 -2.67
N THR A 321 -4.06 -5.53 -2.24
CA THR A 321 -5.43 -5.13 -1.91
C THR A 321 -6.27 -4.94 -3.18
N VAL A 322 -5.71 -4.30 -4.22
CA VAL A 322 -6.37 -4.19 -5.54
C VAL A 322 -6.64 -5.58 -6.14
N ALA A 323 -5.65 -6.47 -6.12
CA ALA A 323 -5.82 -7.86 -6.57
C ALA A 323 -6.86 -8.64 -5.74
N ALA A 324 -7.00 -8.33 -4.44
CA ALA A 324 -8.05 -8.90 -3.60
C ALA A 324 -9.45 -8.36 -3.94
N CYS A 325 -9.55 -7.09 -4.35
CA CYS A 325 -10.79 -6.50 -4.86
C CYS A 325 -11.25 -7.21 -6.13
N TYR A 326 -10.37 -7.32 -7.15
CA TYR A 326 -10.66 -8.05 -8.38
C TYR A 326 -11.07 -9.51 -8.12
N ARG A 327 -10.37 -10.21 -7.22
CA ARG A 327 -10.76 -11.57 -6.81
C ARG A 327 -12.17 -11.64 -6.22
N THR A 328 -12.60 -10.63 -5.48
CA THR A 328 -13.94 -10.55 -4.88
C THR A 328 -14.99 -10.23 -5.95
N ILE A 329 -14.68 -9.34 -6.89
CA ILE A 329 -15.51 -9.00 -8.04
C ILE A 329 -15.74 -10.24 -8.93
N TYR A 330 -14.69 -11.01 -9.24
CA TYR A 330 -14.83 -12.27 -9.99
C TYR A 330 -15.59 -13.34 -9.21
N ALA A 331 -15.43 -13.41 -7.89
CA ALA A 331 -16.24 -14.31 -7.06
C ALA A 331 -17.74 -13.93 -7.14
N ARG A 332 -18.06 -12.63 -7.12
CA ARG A 332 -19.42 -12.11 -7.31
C ARG A 332 -19.99 -12.51 -8.68
N ALA A 333 -19.24 -12.31 -9.76
CA ALA A 333 -19.66 -12.74 -11.10
C ALA A 333 -19.91 -14.25 -11.17
N ARG A 334 -19.03 -15.06 -10.57
CA ARG A 334 -19.19 -16.52 -10.51
C ARG A 334 -20.48 -16.91 -9.80
N THR A 335 -20.85 -16.23 -8.72
CA THR A 335 -22.14 -16.48 -8.04
C THR A 335 -23.32 -16.10 -8.93
N GLY A 336 -23.30 -14.93 -9.56
CA GLY A 336 -24.37 -14.50 -10.47
C GLY A 336 -24.58 -15.46 -11.63
N LEU A 337 -23.50 -15.93 -12.27
CA LEU A 337 -23.56 -16.93 -13.34
C LEU A 337 -24.09 -18.29 -12.87
N ALA A 338 -23.80 -18.70 -11.63
CA ALA A 338 -24.36 -19.92 -11.06
C ALA A 338 -25.89 -19.82 -10.85
N PHE A 339 -26.36 -18.66 -10.38
CA PHE A 339 -27.80 -18.36 -10.26
C PHE A 339 -28.49 -18.34 -11.63
N ILE A 340 -27.90 -17.68 -12.63
CA ILE A 340 -28.45 -17.66 -14.01
C ILE A 340 -28.54 -19.08 -14.56
N ARG A 341 -27.47 -19.88 -14.45
CA ARG A 341 -27.44 -21.27 -14.94
C ARG A 341 -28.54 -22.13 -14.31
N THR A 342 -28.66 -22.07 -12.99
CA THR A 342 -29.66 -22.84 -12.25
C THR A 342 -31.08 -22.36 -12.52
N GLY A 343 -31.29 -21.04 -12.63
CA GLY A 343 -32.57 -20.44 -13.01
C GLY A 343 -33.05 -20.89 -14.39
N ILE A 344 -32.17 -20.90 -15.40
CA ILE A 344 -32.49 -21.40 -16.75
C ILE A 344 -32.87 -22.89 -16.71
N SER A 345 -32.13 -23.72 -15.96
CA SER A 345 -32.46 -25.14 -15.82
C SER A 345 -33.86 -25.35 -15.23
N PHE A 346 -34.20 -24.69 -14.12
CA PHE A 346 -35.52 -24.86 -13.50
C PHE A 346 -36.67 -24.27 -14.32
N LEU A 347 -36.43 -23.12 -14.97
CA LEU A 347 -37.40 -22.53 -15.89
C LEU A 347 -37.71 -23.49 -17.04
N SER A 348 -36.68 -24.08 -17.65
CA SER A 348 -36.84 -25.03 -18.76
C SER A 348 -37.57 -26.31 -18.33
N VAL A 349 -37.22 -26.89 -17.18
CA VAL A 349 -37.88 -28.08 -16.64
C VAL A 349 -39.35 -27.80 -16.29
N GLY A 350 -39.66 -26.68 -15.64
CA GLY A 350 -41.03 -26.32 -15.29
C GLY A 350 -41.92 -26.12 -16.52
N ILE A 351 -41.43 -25.42 -17.54
CA ILE A 351 -42.15 -25.25 -18.82
C ILE A 351 -42.35 -26.62 -19.51
N GLY A 352 -41.32 -27.45 -19.53
CA GLY A 352 -41.36 -28.79 -20.15
C GLY A 352 -42.38 -29.71 -19.48
N LEU A 353 -42.41 -29.76 -18.15
CA LEU A 353 -43.38 -30.55 -17.38
C LEU A 353 -44.82 -30.08 -17.60
N MET A 354 -45.03 -28.75 -17.58
CA MET A 354 -46.36 -28.16 -17.79
C MET A 354 -46.89 -28.44 -19.20
N HIS A 355 -46.02 -28.40 -20.22
CA HIS A 355 -46.39 -28.71 -21.59
C HIS A 355 -46.70 -30.20 -21.79
N TYR A 356 -45.89 -31.09 -21.20
CA TYR A 356 -46.01 -32.54 -21.41
C TYR A 356 -47.24 -33.14 -20.71
N PHE A 357 -47.53 -32.76 -19.46
CA PHE A 357 -48.57 -33.43 -18.65
C PHE A 357 -49.97 -32.77 -18.71
N LYS A 358 -50.13 -31.60 -19.36
CA LYS A 358 -51.37 -30.78 -19.39
C LYS A 358 -51.84 -30.34 -17.97
N LEU A 359 -52.82 -29.42 -17.91
CA LEU A 359 -53.28 -28.80 -16.64
C LEU A 359 -53.90 -29.83 -15.68
N SER A 360 -53.28 -29.99 -14.51
CA SER A 360 -53.69 -30.85 -13.38
C SER A 360 -53.43 -30.15 -12.05
N LEU A 361 -53.93 -30.65 -10.91
CA LEU A 361 -53.65 -30.12 -9.56
C LEU A 361 -52.15 -30.00 -9.25
N PHE A 362 -51.33 -30.87 -9.86
CA PHE A 362 -49.88 -30.85 -9.74
C PHE A 362 -49.21 -29.66 -10.49
N SER A 363 -49.93 -28.98 -11.38
CA SER A 363 -49.46 -27.79 -12.12
C SER A 363 -49.06 -26.61 -11.22
N VAL A 364 -49.49 -26.62 -9.96
CA VAL A 364 -49.05 -25.64 -8.95
C VAL A 364 -47.55 -25.78 -8.67
N LEU A 365 -47.02 -27.01 -8.62
CA LEU A 365 -45.59 -27.24 -8.40
C LEU A 365 -44.75 -26.78 -9.60
N ASP A 366 -45.23 -27.04 -10.82
CA ASP A 366 -44.60 -26.56 -12.06
C ASP A 366 -44.55 -25.03 -12.09
N SER A 367 -45.63 -24.37 -11.68
CA SER A 367 -45.73 -22.91 -11.62
C SER A 367 -44.74 -22.33 -10.60
N ILE A 368 -44.60 -22.95 -9.43
CA ILE A 368 -43.60 -22.57 -8.42
C ILE A 368 -42.19 -22.72 -8.99
N LEU A 369 -41.90 -23.79 -9.71
CA LEU A 369 -40.59 -24.04 -10.31
C LEU A 369 -40.23 -22.96 -11.34
N ILE A 370 -41.19 -22.58 -12.20
CA ILE A 370 -41.05 -21.50 -13.19
C ILE A 370 -40.78 -20.16 -12.48
N VAL A 371 -41.57 -19.81 -11.48
CA VAL A 371 -41.42 -18.55 -10.72
C VAL A 371 -40.06 -18.50 -10.03
N MET A 372 -39.65 -19.59 -9.37
CA MET A 372 -38.33 -19.68 -8.73
C MET A 372 -37.20 -19.57 -9.75
N GLY A 373 -37.33 -20.19 -10.93
CA GLY A 373 -36.36 -20.07 -12.02
C GLY A 373 -36.19 -18.63 -12.52
N ILE A 374 -37.30 -17.89 -12.69
CA ILE A 374 -37.28 -16.47 -13.07
C ILE A 374 -36.63 -15.62 -11.98
N LEU A 375 -36.98 -15.83 -10.71
CA LEU A 375 -36.38 -15.10 -9.59
C LEU A 375 -34.87 -15.31 -9.53
N MET A 376 -34.40 -16.54 -9.72
CA MET A 376 -32.97 -16.88 -9.77
C MET A 376 -32.25 -16.19 -10.95
N LEU A 377 -32.91 -16.07 -12.10
CA LEU A 377 -32.36 -15.42 -13.28
C LEU A 377 -32.20 -13.91 -13.06
N VAL A 378 -33.25 -13.25 -12.54
CA VAL A 378 -33.22 -11.81 -12.20
C VAL A 378 -32.14 -11.55 -11.16
N ASP A 379 -32.09 -12.36 -10.11
CA ASP A 379 -31.10 -12.19 -9.05
C ASP A 379 -29.68 -12.43 -9.58
N GLY A 380 -29.45 -13.50 -10.33
CA GLY A 380 -28.17 -13.77 -10.96
C GLY A 380 -27.68 -12.63 -11.88
N ALA A 381 -28.60 -11.97 -12.59
CA ALA A 381 -28.29 -10.77 -13.36
C ALA A 381 -27.89 -9.58 -12.47
N LEU A 382 -28.61 -9.33 -11.36
CA LEU A 382 -28.25 -8.28 -10.38
C LEU A 382 -26.86 -8.52 -9.76
N TRP A 383 -26.48 -9.77 -9.56
CA TRP A 383 -25.14 -10.13 -9.09
C TRP A 383 -24.06 -9.90 -10.17
N TYR A 384 -24.37 -10.17 -11.44
CA TYR A 384 -23.41 -10.15 -12.56
C TYR A 384 -23.21 -8.77 -13.22
N LEU A 385 -24.28 -8.01 -13.45
CA LEU A 385 -24.25 -6.75 -14.22
C LEU A 385 -23.24 -5.71 -13.71
N PRO A 386 -23.07 -5.48 -12.39
CA PRO A 386 -22.08 -4.53 -11.90
C PRO A 386 -20.64 -4.92 -12.24
N VAL A 387 -20.35 -6.22 -12.33
CA VAL A 387 -18.99 -6.73 -12.58
C VAL A 387 -18.54 -6.43 -14.01
N ARG A 388 -19.49 -6.40 -14.97
CA ARG A 388 -19.17 -6.12 -16.38
C ARG A 388 -18.65 -4.70 -16.58
N LYS A 389 -19.05 -3.76 -15.73
CA LYS A 389 -18.56 -2.36 -15.76
C LYS A 389 -17.11 -2.23 -15.28
N GLU A 390 -16.60 -3.20 -14.53
CA GLU A 390 -15.26 -3.17 -13.92
C GLU A 390 -14.23 -4.04 -14.65
N GLN A 391 -14.52 -4.54 -15.86
CA GLN A 391 -13.54 -5.27 -16.67
C GLN A 391 -12.48 -4.33 -17.25
N SER A 392 -11.64 -3.77 -16.39
CA SER A 392 -10.33 -3.25 -16.76
C SER A 392 -9.29 -4.34 -16.54
N GLU A 393 -8.51 -4.63 -17.57
CA GLU A 393 -7.36 -5.52 -17.48
C GLU A 393 -6.45 -5.05 -16.33
N ILE A 394 -6.10 -5.99 -15.44
CA ILE A 394 -5.09 -5.76 -14.42
C ILE A 394 -3.82 -5.35 -15.17
N PRO A 395 -3.22 -4.18 -14.92
CA PRO A 395 -1.90 -3.88 -15.48
C PRO A 395 -0.98 -5.01 -15.03
N ARG A 396 -0.53 -5.82 -16.00
CA ARG A 396 0.47 -6.85 -15.75
C ARG A 396 1.76 -6.10 -15.43
N CYS A 397 2.47 -6.50 -14.38
CA CYS A 397 3.89 -6.13 -14.29
C CYS A 397 4.51 -6.51 -15.63
N PRO A 398 5.19 -5.60 -16.35
CA PRO A 398 5.99 -5.98 -17.48
C PRO A 398 7.00 -7.01 -16.94
N VAL A 399 6.90 -8.24 -17.43
CA VAL A 399 7.93 -9.23 -17.17
C VAL A 399 9.18 -8.63 -17.80
N PRO A 400 10.28 -8.43 -17.04
CA PRO A 400 11.51 -7.95 -17.66
C PRO A 400 11.85 -8.93 -18.78
N GLU A 401 11.85 -8.43 -20.02
CA GLU A 401 12.26 -9.21 -21.17
C GLU A 401 13.63 -9.78 -20.84
N GLN A 402 13.75 -11.11 -20.90
CA GLN A 402 15.05 -11.74 -20.72
C GLN A 402 15.97 -11.14 -21.78
N PRO A 403 17.19 -10.70 -21.41
CA PRO A 403 18.12 -10.17 -22.39
C PRO A 403 18.30 -11.22 -23.47
N VAL A 404 17.91 -10.87 -24.70
CA VAL A 404 18.10 -11.71 -25.88
C VAL A 404 19.59 -12.05 -25.93
N LYS A 405 19.89 -13.35 -25.91
CA LYS A 405 21.26 -13.88 -25.97
C LYS A 405 21.97 -13.49 -27.26
#